data_AF-A0A952MX10-F1
#
_entry.id   AF-A0A952MX10-F1
#
_cell.length_a   1.000
_cell.length_b   1.000
_cell.length_c   1.000
_cell.angle_alpha   90.00
_cell.angle_beta   90.00
_cell.angle_gamma   90.00
#
_symmetry.space_group_name_H-M   'P 1'
#
loop_
_entity.id
_entity.type
_entity.pdbx_description
1 polymer ?
#
loop_
_entity_poly.entity_id
_entity_poly.type
_entity_poly.pdbx_seq_one_letter_code
_entity_poly.pdbx_strand_id
1 'polypeptide(L)'
;MKKVSFNSFSKILSTIAIAGVFMFVSCGDDDDRVDCNTVIIEIGPILEAMVDAEDTQDCEGIQSSYDDFIDLLRKGKSCRIIQEILEAEEYDNVEDYIDDLEIVRDNYLADWECN
;
A
#
# COMPACT_ATOMS: atom_id res chain seq x y z
N MET A 1 20.44 -3.47 1.32
CA MET A 1 19.26 -3.90 0.55
C MET A 1 18.66 -5.10 1.27
N LYS A 2 17.73 -4.87 2.21
CA LYS A 2 16.91 -5.95 2.77
C LYS A 2 15.99 -6.39 1.62
N LYS A 3 16.01 -7.68 1.26
CA LYS A 3 15.08 -8.24 0.28
C LYS A 3 13.69 -8.13 0.89
N VAL A 4 12.85 -7.23 0.39
CA VAL A 4 11.41 -7.28 0.63
C VAL A 4 10.96 -8.59 0.00
N SER A 5 10.72 -9.58 0.85
CA SER A 5 10.38 -10.93 0.43
C SER A 5 8.90 -10.94 0.11
N PHE A 6 8.49 -11.50 -1.03
CA PHE A 6 7.08 -11.74 -1.43
C PHE A 6 6.23 -12.39 -0.30
N ASN A 7 6.91 -13.07 0.63
CA ASN A 7 6.33 -13.59 1.87
C ASN A 7 5.81 -12.52 2.87
N SER A 8 6.15 -11.23 2.72
CA SER A 8 5.64 -10.12 3.56
C SER A 8 4.31 -9.59 3.04
N PHE A 9 4.18 -9.33 1.74
CA PHE A 9 2.90 -8.93 1.12
C PHE A 9 1.79 -9.95 1.34
N SER A 10 2.12 -11.25 1.20
CA SER A 10 1.17 -12.34 1.50
C SER A 10 0.74 -12.39 2.98
N LYS A 11 1.60 -11.96 3.92
CA LYS A 11 1.22 -11.82 5.34
C LYS A 11 0.30 -10.63 5.58
N ILE A 12 0.50 -9.49 4.92
CA ILE A 12 -0.41 -8.34 5.02
C ILE A 12 -1.81 -8.75 4.54
N LEU A 13 -1.92 -9.36 3.35
CA LEU A 13 -3.19 -9.90 2.83
C LEU A 13 -3.84 -10.92 3.76
N SER A 14 -3.05 -11.82 4.37
CA SER A 14 -3.55 -12.81 5.34
C SER A 14 -4.00 -12.17 6.66
N THR A 15 -3.43 -11.02 7.04
CA THR A 15 -3.75 -10.33 8.30
C THR A 15 -4.97 -9.41 8.14
N ILE A 16 -5.15 -8.80 6.96
CA ILE A 16 -6.32 -8.00 6.61
C ILE A 16 -7.60 -8.87 6.57
N ALA A 17 -7.48 -10.17 6.28
CA ALA A 17 -8.61 -11.10 6.26
C ALA A 17 -9.30 -11.35 7.62
N ILE A 18 -8.79 -10.82 8.74
CA ILE A 18 -9.35 -11.08 10.09
C ILE A 18 -9.87 -9.79 10.78
N ALA A 19 -9.71 -8.61 10.20
CA ALA A 19 -10.08 -7.35 10.87
C ALA A 19 -11.49 -6.81 10.50
N GLY A 20 -12.35 -7.62 9.88
CA GLY A 20 -13.74 -7.26 9.56
C GLY A 20 -14.68 -7.07 10.76
N VAL A 21 -14.19 -7.16 12.01
CA VAL A 21 -15.03 -7.06 13.21
C VAL A 21 -14.31 -6.33 14.35
N PHE A 22 -13.93 -5.07 14.18
CA PHE A 22 -13.84 -4.17 15.34
C PHE A 22 -14.33 -2.77 15.00
N MET A 23 -15.56 -2.52 15.44
CA MET A 23 -16.21 -1.22 15.54
C MET A 23 -15.25 -0.19 16.14
N PHE A 24 -14.83 0.81 15.37
CA PHE A 24 -14.58 2.15 15.90
C PHE A 24 -15.12 3.17 14.91
N VAL A 25 -16.42 3.42 15.06
CA VAL A 25 -17.07 4.66 14.64
C VAL A 25 -16.41 5.78 15.44
N SER A 26 -15.33 6.35 14.92
CA SER A 26 -14.96 7.73 15.23
C SER A 26 -15.39 8.56 14.04
N CYS A 27 -16.70 8.83 13.97
CA CYS A 27 -17.19 10.04 13.34
C CYS A 27 -16.66 11.22 14.16
N GLY A 28 -15.48 11.70 13.83
CA GLY A 28 -15.00 13.00 14.26
C GLY A 28 -15.20 13.95 13.08
N ASP A 29 -16.25 14.75 13.14
CA ASP A 29 -16.36 16.01 12.39
C ASP A 29 -15.01 16.72 12.41
N ASP A 30 -14.38 16.89 11.26
CA ASP A 30 -13.45 17.99 10.97
C ASP A 30 -13.14 17.96 9.47
N ASP A 31 -13.72 18.93 8.75
CA ASP A 31 -13.67 19.19 7.31
C ASP A 31 -12.26 19.39 6.71
N ASP A 32 -11.19 19.22 7.49
CA ASP A 32 -9.78 19.31 7.06
C ASP A 32 -8.95 18.06 7.45
N ARG A 33 -9.58 17.01 7.98
CA ARG A 33 -8.90 15.77 8.37
C ARG A 33 -8.86 14.79 7.21
N VAL A 34 -7.68 14.25 6.94
CA VAL A 34 -7.47 13.06 6.09
C VAL A 34 -8.56 12.03 6.42
N ASP A 35 -9.37 11.67 5.42
CA ASP A 35 -10.43 10.68 5.61
C ASP A 35 -9.83 9.27 5.66
N CYS A 36 -9.49 8.84 6.87
CA CYS A 36 -8.95 7.50 7.10
C CYS A 36 -9.94 6.39 6.74
N ASN A 37 -11.25 6.67 6.60
CA ASN A 37 -12.19 5.66 6.10
C ASN A 37 -11.97 5.41 4.61
N THR A 38 -11.77 6.49 3.83
CA THR A 38 -11.40 6.39 2.42
C THR A 38 -10.11 5.59 2.25
N VAL A 39 -9.09 5.84 3.09
CA VAL A 39 -7.84 5.05 3.09
C VAL A 39 -8.10 3.55 3.30
N ILE A 40 -8.94 3.19 4.27
CA ILE A 40 -9.27 1.78 4.56
C ILE A 40 -10.04 1.13 3.39
N ILE A 41 -10.91 1.88 2.72
CA ILE A 41 -11.70 1.37 1.60
C ILE A 41 -10.84 1.17 0.35
N GLU A 42 -9.93 2.10 0.06
CA GLU A 42 -9.13 2.11 -1.16
C GLU A 42 -7.93 1.15 -1.12
N ILE A 43 -7.38 0.88 0.07
CA ILE A 43 -6.15 0.08 0.18
C ILE A 43 -6.30 -1.35 -0.35
N GLY A 44 -7.44 -1.99 -0.10
CA GLY A 44 -7.68 -3.37 -0.53
C GLY A 44 -7.67 -3.52 -2.05
N PRO A 45 -8.53 -2.79 -2.78
CA PRO A 45 -8.56 -2.80 -4.24
C PRO A 45 -7.23 -2.43 -4.91
N ILE A 46 -6.48 -1.47 -4.34
CA ILE A 46 -5.17 -1.09 -4.88
C ILE A 46 -4.18 -2.25 -4.76
N LEU A 47 -4.10 -2.89 -3.59
CA LEU A 47 -3.22 -4.04 -3.39
C LEU A 47 -3.59 -5.23 -4.29
N GLU A 48 -4.89 -5.44 -4.53
CA GLU A 48 -5.37 -6.46 -5.49
C GLU A 48 -4.91 -6.13 -6.92
N ALA A 49 -5.02 -4.87 -7.34
CA ALA A 49 -4.55 -4.42 -8.66
C ALA A 49 -3.02 -4.55 -8.82
N MET A 50 -2.24 -4.27 -7.76
CA MET A 50 -0.79 -4.48 -7.78
C MET A 50 -0.44 -5.95 -8.02
N VAL A 51 -1.07 -6.86 -7.27
CA VAL A 51 -0.83 -8.30 -7.40
C VAL A 51 -1.24 -8.81 -8.79
N ASP A 52 -2.40 -8.39 -9.30
CA ASP A 52 -2.86 -8.80 -10.63
C ASP A 52 -1.93 -8.28 -11.73
N ALA A 53 -1.48 -7.03 -11.64
CA ALA A 53 -0.52 -6.47 -12.59
C ALA A 53 0.83 -7.19 -12.53
N GLU A 54 1.29 -7.58 -11.33
CA GLU A 54 2.52 -8.36 -11.16
C GLU A 54 2.41 -9.76 -11.76
N ASP A 55 1.29 -10.45 -11.53
CA ASP A 55 1.05 -11.80 -12.05
C ASP A 55 0.85 -11.83 -13.57
N THR A 56 0.27 -10.78 -14.13
CA THR A 56 -0.03 -10.67 -15.57
C THR A 56 1.06 -9.95 -16.38
N GLN A 57 2.08 -9.42 -15.72
CA GLN A 57 3.13 -8.59 -16.33
C GLN A 57 2.56 -7.37 -17.07
N ASP A 58 1.50 -6.78 -16.50
CA ASP A 58 0.88 -5.57 -17.04
C ASP A 58 1.70 -4.33 -16.62
N CYS A 59 2.54 -3.84 -17.53
CA CYS A 59 3.37 -2.65 -17.32
C CYS A 59 2.57 -1.41 -16.89
N GLU A 60 1.42 -1.16 -17.53
CA GLU A 60 0.58 0.00 -17.18
C GLU A 60 -0.04 -0.20 -15.81
N GLY A 61 -0.53 -1.42 -15.55
CA GLY A 61 -1.07 -1.82 -14.25
C GLY A 61 -0.07 -1.69 -13.10
N ILE A 62 1.20 -2.09 -13.30
CA ILE A 62 2.27 -1.92 -12.31
C ILE A 62 2.47 -0.45 -12.00
N GLN A 63 2.63 0.36 -13.04
CA GLN A 63 2.90 1.78 -12.84
C GLN A 63 1.73 2.46 -12.12
N SER A 64 0.50 2.27 -12.59
CA SER A 64 -0.66 2.92 -11.98
C SER A 64 -0.95 2.44 -10.57
N SER A 65 -0.86 1.13 -10.30
CA SER A 65 -1.23 0.58 -8.99
C SER A 65 -0.21 0.94 -7.89
N TYR A 66 1.09 0.98 -8.22
CA TYR A 66 2.10 1.49 -7.30
C TYR A 66 1.95 2.99 -7.07
N ASP A 67 1.68 3.78 -8.12
CA ASP A 67 1.44 5.22 -7.99
C ASP A 67 0.21 5.51 -7.10
N ASP A 68 -0.89 4.78 -7.29
CA ASP A 68 -2.10 4.87 -6.47
C ASP A 68 -1.82 4.52 -5.01
N PHE A 69 -1.04 3.46 -4.76
CA PHE A 69 -0.68 3.05 -3.41
C PHE A 69 0.22 4.09 -2.71
N ILE A 70 1.21 4.63 -3.42
CA ILE A 70 2.09 5.70 -2.91
C ILE A 70 1.29 6.95 -2.57
N ASP A 71 0.35 7.34 -3.45
CA ASP A 71 -0.54 8.47 -3.19
C ASP A 71 -1.43 8.23 -1.96
N LEU A 72 -1.93 7.00 -1.79
CA LEU A 72 -2.69 6.61 -0.61
C LEU A 72 -1.85 6.69 0.67
N LEU A 73 -0.59 6.23 0.63
CA LEU A 73 0.36 6.33 1.75
C LEU A 73 0.62 7.78 2.14
N ARG A 74 0.86 8.66 1.16
CA ARG A 74 1.09 10.10 1.40
C ARG A 74 -0.12 10.77 2.03
N LYS A 75 -1.31 10.53 1.47
CA LYS A 75 -2.59 11.06 1.99
C LYS A 75 -2.87 10.51 3.39
N GLY A 76 -2.73 9.20 3.56
CA GLY A 76 -3.07 8.43 4.75
C GLY A 76 -2.00 8.36 5.82
N LYS A 77 -0.86 9.07 5.69
CA LYS A 77 0.30 8.90 6.58
C LYS A 77 0.00 9.02 8.08
N SER A 78 -1.01 9.79 8.47
CA SER A 78 -1.42 9.92 9.88
C SER A 78 -2.48 8.90 10.32
N CYS A 79 -3.02 8.10 9.39
CA CYS A 79 -4.01 7.07 9.67
C CYS A 79 -3.36 5.86 10.32
N ARG A 80 -4.03 5.30 11.34
CA ARG A 80 -3.54 4.14 12.10
C ARG A 80 -3.19 2.96 11.19
N ILE A 81 -4.00 2.69 10.17
CA ILE A 81 -3.77 1.58 9.24
C ILE A 81 -2.45 1.73 8.47
N ILE A 82 -2.05 2.94 8.11
CA ILE A 82 -0.77 3.19 7.45
C ILE A 82 0.38 3.03 8.44
N GLN A 83 0.22 3.49 9.68
CA GLN A 83 1.21 3.26 10.73
C GLN A 83 1.42 1.77 11.02
N GLU A 84 0.35 0.97 11.02
CA GLU A 84 0.42 -0.49 11.17
C GLU A 84 1.16 -1.16 10.00
N ILE A 85 1.01 -0.65 8.78
CA ILE A 85 1.77 -1.12 7.61
C ILE A 85 3.25 -0.80 7.75
N LEU A 86 3.60 0.43 8.15
CA LEU A 86 4.99 0.82 8.37
C LEU A 86 5.65 -0.05 9.45
N GLU A 87 4.94 -0.31 10.55
CA GLU A 87 5.44 -1.21 11.60
C GLU A 87 5.63 -2.65 11.08
N ALA A 88 4.67 -3.18 10.32
CA ALA A 88 4.74 -4.53 9.76
C ALA A 88 5.88 -4.70 8.75
N GLU A 89 6.17 -3.66 7.97
CA GLU A 89 7.24 -3.62 6.98
C GLU A 89 8.59 -3.13 7.55
N GLU A 90 8.67 -2.86 8.86
CA GLU A 90 9.85 -2.39 9.58
C GLU A 90 10.40 -1.01 9.12
N TYR A 91 9.50 -0.07 8.77
CA TYR A 91 9.85 1.32 8.44
C TYR A 91 9.46 2.29 9.54
N ASP A 92 10.34 3.26 9.81
CA ASP A 92 10.11 4.30 10.83
C ASP A 92 9.27 5.48 10.31
N ASN A 93 9.23 5.69 8.99
CA ASN A 93 8.48 6.77 8.37
C ASN A 93 7.99 6.40 6.96
N VAL A 94 7.00 7.15 6.49
CA VAL A 94 6.31 6.86 5.22
C VAL A 94 7.17 7.16 3.98
N GLU A 95 8.09 8.13 4.06
CA GLU A 95 8.90 8.52 2.90
C GLU A 95 9.93 7.43 2.58
N ASP A 96 10.59 6.86 3.59
CA ASP A 96 11.52 5.74 3.40
C ASP A 96 10.82 4.52 2.78
N TYR A 97 9.57 4.27 3.16
CA TYR A 97 8.78 3.17 2.58
C TYR A 97 8.37 3.47 1.13
N ILE A 98 7.99 4.72 0.83
CA ILE A 98 7.67 5.16 -0.53
C ILE A 98 8.88 5.04 -1.45
N ASP A 99 10.06 5.46 -1.01
CA ASP A 99 11.30 5.37 -1.81
C ASP A 99 11.59 3.90 -2.21
N ASP A 100 11.43 2.96 -1.26
CA ASP A 100 11.62 1.54 -1.55
C ASP A 100 10.52 0.99 -2.48
N LEU A 101 9.27 1.46 -2.39
CA LEU A 101 8.21 1.11 -3.33
C LEU A 101 8.48 1.63 -4.75
N GLU A 102 8.97 2.86 -4.90
CA GLU A 102 9.34 3.44 -6.20
C GLU A 102 10.48 2.63 -6.83
N ILE A 103 11.48 2.22 -6.04
CA ILE A 103 12.56 1.32 -6.49
C ILE A 103 12.01 -0.03 -6.94
N VAL A 104 11.06 -0.62 -6.19
CA VAL A 104 10.45 -1.91 -6.57
C VAL A 104 9.66 -1.79 -7.88
N ARG A 105 8.81 -0.76 -8.00
CA ARG A 105 8.08 -0.46 -9.24
C ARG A 105 9.04 -0.35 -10.42
N ASP A 106 10.08 0.46 -10.30
CA ASP A 106 11.04 0.72 -11.38
C ASP A 106 11.83 -0.55 -11.75
N ASN A 107 12.13 -1.42 -10.78
CA ASN A 107 12.76 -2.72 -11.05
C ASN A 107 11.83 -3.65 -11.83
N TYR A 108 10.55 -3.73 -11.48
CA TYR A 108 9.58 -4.52 -12.24
C TYR A 108 9.45 -4.01 -13.69
N LEU A 109 9.32 -2.69 -13.86
CA LEU A 109 9.23 -2.08 -15.19
C LEU A 109 10.50 -2.33 -16.02
N ALA A 110 11.68 -2.25 -15.41
CA ALA A 110 12.95 -2.51 -16.09
C ALA A 110 13.13 -4.00 -16.44
N ASP A 111 12.83 -4.91 -15.51
CA ASP A 111 13.00 -6.37 -15.70
C ASP A 111 12.08 -6.92 -16.79
N TRP A 112 10.93 -6.28 -17.04
CA TRP A 112 9.97 -6.67 -18.06
C TRP A 112 10.07 -5.86 -19.36
N GLU A 113 11.10 -5.00 -19.47
CA GLU A 113 11.33 -4.15 -20.65
C GLU A 113 10.10 -3.26 -20.99
N CYS A 114 9.39 -2.80 -19.97
CA CYS A 114 8.30 -1.83 -20.10
C CYS A 114 8.89 -0.48 -20.58
N ASN A 115 8.36 0.08 -21.68
CA ASN A 115 8.87 1.31 -22.32
C ASN A 115 7.85 2.44 -22.28
#